data_AF-C4XW27-F1
#
_entry.id   AF-C4XW27-F1
#
_cell.length_a   1.000
_cell.length_b   1.000
_cell.length_c   1.000
_cell.angle_alpha   90.00
_cell.angle_beta   90.00
_cell.angle_gamma   90.00
#
_symmetry.space_group_name_H-M   'P 1'
#
loop_
_entity.id
_entity.type
_entity.pdbx_description
1 polymer ?
#
loop_
_entity_poly.entity_id
_entity_poly.type
_entity_poly.pdbx_seq_one_letter_code
_entity_poly.pdbx_strand_id
1 'polypeptide(L)'
;MVLPIVIGVGITAAALTTKALLRTVARYRQLTPQMFATLNRIRLEDPSSTYLAQDVNPSSHIRYLKATFDAKGFERNMTEREALLIMGINADDIASLTKDTLRKRYRKLMVMNHPDRHGSVYLSQKINQAKEVLEKSYLFRR
;
A
#
# COMPACT_ATOMS: atom_id res chain seq x y z
N MET A 1 -62.88 -4.17 -28.99
CA MET A 1 -62.36 -4.57 -27.66
C MET A 1 -60.85 -4.33 -27.47
N VAL A 2 -60.15 -3.66 -28.40
CA VAL A 2 -58.68 -3.45 -28.33
C VAL A 2 -58.24 -2.10 -27.75
N LEU A 3 -59.12 -1.09 -27.75
CA LEU A 3 -58.84 0.26 -27.23
C LEU A 3 -58.32 0.30 -25.78
N PRO A 4 -58.90 -0.42 -24.79
CA PRO A 4 -58.39 -0.37 -23.41
C PRO A 4 -57.01 -1.02 -23.24
N ILE A 5 -56.68 -2.01 -24.07
CA ILE A 5 -55.37 -2.69 -24.03
C ILE A 5 -54.29 -1.76 -24.58
N VAL A 6 -54.55 -1.10 -25.71
CA VAL A 6 -53.61 -0.13 -26.31
C VAL A 6 -53.33 1.04 -25.36
N ILE A 7 -54.37 1.55 -24.68
CA ILE A 7 -54.23 2.61 -23.68
C ILE A 7 -53.40 2.11 -22.48
N GLY A 8 -53.65 0.90 -21.98
CA GLY A 8 -52.89 0.31 -20.87
C GLY A 8 -51.41 0.09 -21.19
N VAL A 9 -51.08 -0.37 -22.40
CA VAL A 9 -49.70 -0.53 -22.87
C VAL A 9 -49.01 0.82 -23.02
N GLY A 10 -49.71 1.85 -23.53
CA GLY A 10 -49.16 3.21 -23.62
C GLY A 10 -48.80 3.81 -22.26
N ILE A 11 -49.71 3.68 -21.28
CA ILE A 11 -49.49 4.20 -19.92
C ILE A 11 -48.31 3.49 -19.23
N THR A 12 -48.19 2.17 -19.41
CA THR A 12 -47.09 1.39 -18.80
C THR A 12 -45.75 1.70 -19.45
N ALA A 13 -45.70 1.84 -20.77
CA ALA A 13 -44.49 2.27 -21.48
C ALA A 13 -44.05 3.66 -21.01
N ALA A 14 -44.97 4.62 -20.93
CA ALA A 14 -44.69 5.94 -20.39
C ALA A 14 -44.13 5.84 -18.95
N ALA A 15 -44.81 5.15 -18.04
CA ALA A 15 -44.38 5.00 -16.66
C ALA A 15 -42.98 4.37 -16.51
N LEU A 16 -42.66 3.35 -17.31
CA LEU A 16 -41.34 2.71 -17.31
C LEU A 16 -40.25 3.66 -17.78
N THR A 17 -40.51 4.44 -18.84
CA THR A 17 -39.54 5.42 -19.34
C THR A 17 -39.27 6.51 -18.31
N THR A 18 -40.31 7.06 -17.67
CA THR A 18 -40.16 8.08 -16.63
C THR A 18 -39.36 7.54 -15.45
N LYS A 19 -39.66 6.30 -15.01
CA LYS A 19 -38.96 5.67 -13.88
C LYS A 19 -37.48 5.40 -14.19
N ALA A 20 -37.17 4.94 -15.41
CA ALA A 20 -35.80 4.73 -15.85
C ALA A 20 -35.03 6.07 -15.87
N LEU A 21 -35.65 7.12 -16.42
CA LEU A 21 -35.07 8.44 -16.54
C LEU A 21 -34.76 9.06 -15.17
N LEU A 22 -35.68 8.99 -14.21
CA LEU A 22 -35.43 9.48 -12.85
C LEU A 22 -34.26 8.73 -12.18
N ARG A 23 -34.18 7.40 -12.36
CA ARG A 23 -33.12 6.58 -11.78
C ARG A 23 -31.74 6.90 -12.38
N THR A 24 -31.67 7.17 -13.68
CA THR A 24 -30.41 7.53 -14.34
C THR A 24 -29.97 8.95 -13.95
N VAL A 25 -30.89 9.91 -13.88
CA VAL A 25 -30.58 11.29 -13.44
C VAL A 25 -30.12 11.31 -11.98
N ALA A 26 -30.78 10.55 -11.09
CA ALA A 26 -30.37 10.45 -9.69
C ALA A 26 -28.95 9.85 -9.56
N ARG A 27 -28.63 8.81 -10.34
CA ARG A 27 -27.25 8.27 -10.43
C ARG A 27 -26.28 9.29 -11.02
N TYR A 28 -26.68 10.03 -12.05
CA TYR A 28 -25.85 11.04 -12.70
C TYR A 28 -25.38 12.14 -11.73
N ARG A 29 -26.26 12.60 -10.85
CA ARG A 29 -25.92 13.58 -9.81
C ARG A 29 -24.95 13.06 -8.75
N GLN A 30 -24.78 11.73 -8.65
CA GLN A 30 -23.86 11.09 -7.71
C GLN A 30 -22.52 10.70 -8.36
N LEU A 31 -22.33 10.94 -9.67
CA LEU A 31 -21.04 10.67 -10.30
C LEU A 31 -19.97 11.62 -9.77
N THR A 32 -18.89 11.05 -9.25
CA THR A 32 -17.69 11.78 -8.87
C THR A 32 -16.84 12.09 -10.12
N PRO A 33 -15.95 13.10 -10.07
CA PRO A 33 -15.02 13.41 -11.18
C PRO A 33 -14.21 12.19 -11.64
N GLN A 34 -13.81 11.32 -10.70
CA GLN A 34 -13.11 10.06 -10.99
C GLN A 34 -13.99 9.06 -11.76
N MET A 35 -15.28 8.96 -11.40
CA MET A 35 -16.23 8.11 -12.10
C MET A 35 -16.52 8.61 -13.53
N PHE A 36 -16.59 9.93 -13.73
CA PHE A 36 -16.72 10.52 -15.07
C PHE A 36 -15.53 10.23 -15.97
N ALA A 37 -14.32 10.29 -15.43
CA ALA A 37 -13.11 10.08 -16.22
C ALA A 37 -12.94 8.61 -16.61
N THR A 38 -13.20 7.67 -15.69
CA THR A 38 -13.17 6.23 -15.99
C THR A 38 -14.18 5.83 -17.09
N LEU A 39 -15.39 6.40 -17.07
CA LEU A 39 -16.40 6.19 -18.11
C LEU A 39 -15.97 6.73 -19.49
N ASN A 40 -15.28 7.86 -19.52
CA ASN A 40 -14.77 8.47 -20.76
C ASN A 40 -13.36 8.00 -21.14
N ARG A 41 -12.79 7.03 -20.41
CA ARG A 41 -11.39 6.59 -20.54
C ARG A 41 -10.37 7.74 -20.49
N ILE A 42 -10.72 8.82 -19.80
CA ILE A 42 -9.81 9.93 -19.53
C ILE A 42 -8.93 9.48 -18.35
N ARG A 43 -7.61 9.51 -18.53
CA ARG A 43 -6.69 9.33 -17.41
C ARG A 43 -6.71 10.61 -16.57
N LEU A 44 -7.17 10.51 -15.33
CA LEU A 44 -6.91 11.55 -14.34
C LEU A 44 -5.53 11.29 -13.76
N GLU A 45 -4.61 12.22 -13.91
CA GLU A 45 -3.41 12.28 -13.07
C GLU A 45 -3.90 12.57 -11.63
N ASP A 46 -4.06 11.53 -10.81
CA ASP A 46 -4.32 11.69 -9.37
C ASP A 46 -3.02 12.21 -8.71
N PRO A 47 -2.96 13.47 -8.21
CA PRO A 47 -1.74 14.04 -7.63
C PRO A 47 -1.23 13.27 -6.39
N SER A 48 -2.13 12.51 -5.76
CA SER A 48 -1.86 11.65 -4.60
C SER A 48 -1.34 10.27 -5.02
N SER A 49 -1.68 9.81 -6.23
CA SER A 49 -1.15 8.55 -6.79
C SER A 49 0.27 8.71 -7.33
N THR A 50 0.67 9.95 -7.64
CA THR A 50 2.04 10.34 -8.03
C THR A 50 3.09 9.95 -6.99
N TYR A 51 2.73 9.71 -5.72
CA TYR A 51 3.67 9.22 -4.71
C TYR A 51 3.88 7.70 -4.72
N LEU A 52 2.96 6.91 -5.26
CA LEU A 52 3.00 5.44 -5.17
C LEU A 52 3.07 4.72 -6.52
N ALA A 53 2.66 5.36 -7.60
CA ALA A 53 2.73 4.81 -8.94
C ALA A 53 3.39 5.83 -9.87
N GLN A 54 4.44 5.42 -10.56
CA GLN A 54 4.95 6.10 -11.76
C GLN A 54 5.88 7.31 -11.56
N ASP A 55 6.82 7.24 -10.62
CA ASP A 55 8.00 8.10 -10.69
C ASP A 55 9.26 7.24 -10.77
N VAL A 56 9.47 6.61 -11.94
CA VAL A 56 10.77 6.00 -12.31
C VAL A 56 11.75 7.10 -12.72
N ASN A 57 11.74 8.19 -11.97
CA ASN A 57 12.75 9.21 -11.99
C ASN A 57 13.72 8.77 -10.88
N PRO A 58 14.95 8.32 -11.18
CA PRO A 58 15.89 7.87 -10.14
C PRO A 58 16.01 8.87 -8.97
N SER A 59 15.78 10.15 -9.27
CA SER A 59 15.73 11.26 -8.32
C SER A 59 14.62 11.15 -7.25
N SER A 60 13.44 10.61 -7.55
CA SER A 60 12.32 10.50 -6.59
C SER A 60 12.56 9.37 -5.58
N HIS A 61 12.99 8.20 -6.04
CA HIS A 61 13.35 7.07 -5.18
C HIS A 61 14.55 7.43 -4.30
N ILE A 62 15.58 8.09 -4.86
CA ILE A 62 16.71 8.60 -4.07
C ILE A 62 16.25 9.64 -3.05
N ARG A 63 15.29 10.51 -3.40
CA ARG A 63 14.72 11.50 -2.46
C ARG A 63 13.97 10.82 -1.32
N TYR A 64 13.19 9.79 -1.61
CA TYR A 64 12.53 8.97 -0.60
C TYR A 64 13.56 8.32 0.33
N LEU A 65 14.56 7.64 -0.24
CA LEU A 65 15.62 7.01 0.56
C LEU A 65 16.35 8.01 1.45
N LYS A 66 16.67 9.21 0.94
CA LYS A 66 17.30 10.29 1.73
C LYS A 66 16.40 10.88 2.80
N ALA A 67 15.08 10.89 2.59
CA ALA A 67 14.13 11.41 3.56
C ALA A 67 13.79 10.38 4.66
N THR A 68 13.75 9.09 4.29
CA THR A 68 13.37 7.99 5.19
C THR A 68 14.56 7.43 5.96
N PHE A 69 15.73 7.35 5.33
CA PHE A 69 16.95 6.81 5.94
C PHE A 69 17.97 7.91 6.17
N ASP A 70 18.56 7.87 7.37
CA ASP A 70 19.68 8.74 7.68
C ASP A 70 20.83 8.43 6.70
N ALA A 71 21.40 9.45 6.07
CA ALA A 71 22.52 9.32 5.13
C ALA A 71 23.85 9.01 5.85
N LYS A 72 23.80 8.15 6.86
CA LYS A 72 24.92 7.71 7.70
C LYS A 72 25.14 6.20 7.53
N GLY A 73 26.36 5.76 7.79
CA GLY A 73 26.67 4.33 7.87
C GLY A 73 26.08 3.69 9.13
N PHE A 74 26.35 2.40 9.31
CA PHE A 74 25.94 1.70 10.54
C PHE A 74 26.59 2.32 11.78
N GLU A 75 25.86 2.30 12.88
CA GLU A 75 26.38 2.76 14.17
C GLU A 75 27.48 1.80 14.67
N ARG A 76 28.39 2.34 15.51
CA ARG A 76 29.49 1.55 16.10
C ARG A 76 28.95 0.39 16.93
N ASN A 77 27.93 0.66 17.73
CA ASN A 77 27.20 -0.32 18.51
C ASN A 77 25.77 -0.40 17.98
N MET A 78 25.25 -1.63 17.83
CA MET A 78 23.89 -1.86 17.34
C MET A 78 22.86 -1.33 18.34
N THR A 79 22.11 -0.30 17.96
CA THR A 79 21.01 0.25 18.78
C THR A 79 19.68 -0.42 18.44
N GLU A 80 18.70 -0.36 19.34
CA GLU A 80 17.36 -0.92 19.08
C GLU A 80 16.70 -0.25 17.86
N ARG A 81 16.86 1.07 17.72
CA ARG A 81 16.35 1.82 16.55
C ARG A 81 16.97 1.32 15.25
N GLU A 82 18.28 1.16 15.21
CA GLU A 82 18.99 0.64 14.04
C GLU A 82 18.57 -0.81 13.74
N ALA A 83 18.41 -1.64 14.78
CA ALA A 83 17.98 -3.02 14.63
C ALA A 83 16.57 -3.13 14.01
N LEU A 84 15.63 -2.27 14.43
CA LEU A 84 14.29 -2.19 13.83
C LEU A 84 14.37 -1.78 12.35
N LEU A 85 15.21 -0.79 12.01
CA LEU A 85 15.42 -0.34 10.64
C LEU A 85 16.03 -1.43 9.75
N ILE A 86 17.04 -2.16 10.24
CA ILE A 86 17.66 -3.30 9.53
C ILE A 86 16.64 -4.41 9.26
N MET A 87 15.75 -4.67 10.22
CA MET A 87 14.66 -5.65 10.08
C MET A 87 13.46 -5.15 9.26
N GLY A 88 13.52 -3.89 8.79
CA GLY A 88 12.44 -3.24 8.04
C GLY A 88 11.15 -3.10 8.83
N ILE A 89 11.23 -2.98 10.16
CA ILE A 89 10.07 -2.82 11.04
C ILE A 89 9.77 -1.33 11.18
N ASN A 90 8.63 -0.91 10.66
CA ASN A 90 8.16 0.47 10.76
C ASN A 90 7.38 0.69 12.06
N ALA A 91 7.11 1.94 12.42
CA ALA A 91 6.39 2.31 13.64
C ALA A 91 5.03 1.57 13.78
N ASP A 92 4.28 1.46 12.68
CA ASP A 92 2.98 0.79 12.66
C ASP A 92 3.10 -0.73 12.92
N ASP A 93 4.20 -1.35 12.48
CA ASP A 93 4.47 -2.77 12.67
C ASP A 93 4.84 -3.10 14.13
N ILE A 94 5.38 -2.14 14.89
CA ILE A 94 5.86 -2.36 16.27
C ILE A 94 4.71 -2.83 17.17
N ALA A 95 3.50 -2.32 16.99
CA ALA A 95 2.35 -2.67 17.81
C ALA A 95 1.94 -4.16 17.69
N SER A 96 2.14 -4.75 16.50
CA SER A 96 1.79 -6.14 16.17
C SER A 96 3.00 -7.10 16.18
N LEU A 97 4.17 -6.59 16.60
CA LEU A 97 5.42 -7.33 16.53
C LEU A 97 5.42 -8.54 17.48
N THR A 98 5.74 -9.71 16.95
CA THR A 98 5.78 -10.99 17.68
C THR A 98 7.11 -11.69 17.41
N LYS A 99 7.59 -12.54 18.33
CA LYS A 99 8.86 -13.27 18.14
C LYS A 99 8.90 -14.07 16.82
N ASP A 100 7.76 -14.60 16.39
CA ASP A 100 7.67 -15.34 15.14
C ASP A 100 7.74 -14.45 13.89
N THR A 101 7.19 -13.24 13.94
CA THR A 101 7.33 -12.29 12.82
C THR A 101 8.77 -11.81 12.70
N LEU A 102 9.46 -11.58 13.82
CA LEU A 102 10.90 -11.29 13.85
C LEU A 102 11.73 -12.42 13.22
N ARG A 103 11.49 -13.68 13.62
CA ARG A 103 12.19 -14.85 13.05
C ARG A 103 11.96 -15.00 11.54
N LYS A 104 10.72 -14.78 11.08
CA LYS A 104 10.37 -14.83 9.65
C LYS A 104 11.12 -13.76 8.85
N ARG A 105 11.14 -12.51 9.35
CA ARG A 105 11.87 -11.40 8.71
C ARG A 105 13.37 -11.65 8.69
N TYR A 106 13.95 -12.05 9.82
CA TYR A 106 15.36 -12.44 9.92
C TYR A 106 15.73 -13.52 8.88
N ARG A 107 14.94 -14.60 8.78
CA ARG A 107 15.21 -15.67 7.82
C ARG A 107 15.19 -15.15 6.38
N LYS A 108 14.21 -14.31 6.04
CA LYS A 108 14.10 -13.71 4.70
C LYS A 108 15.34 -12.86 4.38
N LEU A 109 15.76 -12.00 5.31
CA LEU A 109 16.93 -11.14 5.13
C LEU A 109 18.22 -11.94 5.04
N MET A 110 18.40 -12.95 5.89
CA MET A 110 19.61 -13.76 5.90
C MET A 110 19.74 -14.59 4.60
N VAL A 111 18.64 -15.16 4.10
CA VAL A 111 18.63 -15.91 2.84
C VAL A 111 19.06 -15.04 1.65
N MET A 112 18.70 -13.75 1.65
CA MET A 112 19.08 -12.81 0.60
C MET A 112 20.53 -12.31 0.75
N ASN A 113 21.02 -12.21 1.99
CA ASN A 113 22.32 -11.59 2.30
C ASN A 113 23.37 -12.59 2.78
N HIS A 114 23.15 -13.91 2.63
CA HIS A 114 24.07 -14.93 3.13
C HIS A 114 25.40 -14.88 2.36
N PRO A 115 26.56 -15.01 3.02
CA PRO A 115 27.87 -14.99 2.34
C PRO A 115 28.00 -16.08 1.28
N ASP A 116 27.53 -17.30 1.58
CA ASP A 116 27.52 -18.43 0.62
C ASP A 116 26.63 -18.18 -0.61
N ARG A 117 25.82 -17.12 -0.60
CA ARG A 117 24.97 -16.70 -1.72
C ARG A 117 25.44 -15.38 -2.33
N HIS A 118 26.73 -15.08 -2.23
CA HIS A 118 27.35 -13.82 -2.69
C HIS A 118 26.88 -12.58 -1.90
N GLY A 119 26.34 -12.77 -0.70
CA GLY A 119 26.03 -11.69 0.23
C GLY A 119 27.27 -11.15 0.94
N SER A 120 27.17 -9.95 1.51
CA SER A 120 28.25 -9.35 2.28
C SER A 120 28.30 -9.93 3.70
N VAL A 121 29.45 -10.48 4.10
CA VAL A 121 29.71 -10.97 5.47
C VAL A 121 29.38 -9.89 6.51
N TYR A 122 29.79 -8.66 6.24
CA TYR A 122 29.53 -7.53 7.13
C TYR A 122 28.03 -7.26 7.31
N LEU A 123 27.26 -7.34 6.22
CA LEU A 123 25.82 -7.13 6.27
C LEU A 123 25.11 -8.28 6.99
N SER A 124 25.52 -9.53 6.75
CA SER A 124 24.99 -10.69 7.49
C SER A 124 25.27 -10.56 9.00
N GLN A 125 26.47 -10.11 9.38
CA GLN A 125 26.82 -9.83 10.78
C GLN A 125 25.93 -8.75 11.39
N LYS A 126 25.65 -7.66 10.66
CA LYS A 126 24.73 -6.60 11.12
C LYS A 126 23.29 -7.10 11.30
N ILE A 127 22.81 -7.97 10.40
CA ILE A 127 21.50 -8.62 10.54
C ILE A 127 21.45 -9.53 11.78
N ASN A 128 22.54 -10.26 12.07
CA ASN A 128 22.65 -11.09 13.27
C ASN A 128 22.62 -10.24 14.56
N GLN A 129 23.39 -9.15 14.59
CA GLN A 129 23.40 -8.20 15.70
C GLN A 129 21.99 -7.61 15.93
N ALA A 130 21.32 -7.20 14.87
CA ALA A 130 19.95 -6.65 14.95
C ALA A 130 18.97 -7.66 15.56
N LYS A 131 19.05 -8.94 15.18
CA LYS A 131 18.24 -10.01 15.78
C LYS A 131 18.48 -10.13 17.28
N GLU A 132 19.75 -10.18 17.68
CA GLU A 132 20.13 -10.38 19.09
C GLU A 132 19.65 -9.22 19.98
N VAL A 133 19.82 -7.98 19.51
CA VAL A 133 19.34 -6.78 20.22
C VAL A 133 17.83 -6.82 20.39
N LEU A 134 17.09 -7.11 19.32
CA LEU A 134 15.62 -7.15 19.38
C LEU A 134 15.10 -8.31 20.24
N GLU A 135 15.73 -9.49 20.23
CA GLU A 135 15.33 -10.61 21.09
C GLU A 135 15.47 -10.30 22.58
N LYS A 136 16.43 -9.43 22.96
CA LYS A 136 16.66 -8.96 24.32
C LYS A 136 15.83 -7.71 24.67
N SER A 137 15.24 -7.05 23.68
CA SER A 137 14.48 -5.81 23.84
C SER A 137 13.22 -6.01 24.68
N TYR A 138 12.82 -4.95 25.38
CA TYR A 138 11.59 -4.91 26.18
C TYR A 138 10.33 -5.09 25.32
N LEU A 139 10.39 -4.85 24.01
CA LEU A 139 9.26 -5.00 23.08
C LEU A 139 8.61 -6.39 23.11
N PHE A 140 9.39 -7.44 23.42
CA PHE A 140 8.91 -8.82 23.50
C PHE A 140 8.78 -9.35 24.93
N ARG A 141 9.01 -8.50 25.93
CA ARG A 141 8.79 -8.80 27.34
C ARG A 141 7.37 -8.40 27.69
N ARG A 142 6.41 -9.17 27.19
CA ARG A 142 5.01 -9.14 27.64
C ARG A 142 4.73 -10.37 28.50
#